data_AF-A0A925RFT3-F1
#
_entry.id   AF-A0A925RFT3-F1
#
_cell.length_a   1.000
_cell.length_b   1.000
_cell.length_c   1.000
_cell.angle_alpha   90.00
_cell.angle_beta   90.00
_cell.angle_gamma   90.00
#
_symmetry.space_group_name_H-M   'P 1'
#
loop_
_entity.id
_entity.type
_entity.pdbx_description
1 polymer ?
#
loop_
_entity_poly.entity_id
_entity_poly.type
_entity_poly.pdbx_seq_one_letter_code
_entity_poly.pdbx_strand_id
1 'polypeptide(L)'
;MNRASCLKLLIGFATVLLIGGDGAAFAAEPPADAVRSDSPKPGDKATDKKTRPELSESDLTVTMAFASEHHPELARLLEHLKKSRPSEFHRAVRELNQQIQALEKLRERNPARYAHQLELWKNDSQIRVLVAKWSRSQDDALEQEIRGLLQQRRDMKLAQLKADQQRLTEQMQKLEKQIATLSDSQLEREWEQLAKRTNASRKAGSKNSSN
;
A
#
# COMPACT_ATOMS: atom_id res chain seq x y z
N MET A 1 6.39 -2.62 36.58
CA MET A 1 6.10 -1.90 35.31
C MET A 1 4.79 -1.14 35.44
N ASN A 2 4.77 0.17 35.16
CA ASN A 2 3.57 1.01 35.33
C ASN A 2 2.49 0.71 34.28
N ARG A 3 1.22 0.66 34.70
CA ARG A 3 -0.01 0.48 33.87
C ARG A 3 -0.15 1.44 32.68
N ALA A 4 0.71 2.45 32.58
CA ALA A 4 0.78 3.41 31.48
C ALA A 4 1.64 2.90 30.30
N SER A 5 2.59 1.99 30.54
CA SER A 5 3.47 1.47 29.49
C SER A 5 2.84 0.34 28.66
N CYS A 6 1.96 -0.48 29.25
CA CYS A 6 1.29 -1.58 28.55
C CYS A 6 0.33 -1.12 27.44
N LEU A 7 -0.16 0.12 27.49
CA LEU A 7 -1.14 0.61 26.52
C LEU A 7 -0.50 1.28 25.29
N LYS A 8 0.76 1.73 25.40
CA LYS A 8 1.50 2.26 24.23
C LYS A 8 1.77 1.17 23.19
N LEU A 9 1.77 -0.10 23.59
CA LEU A 9 1.89 -1.25 22.68
C LEU A 9 0.67 -1.47 21.78
N LEU A 10 -0.52 -0.97 22.16
CA LEU A 10 -1.75 -1.13 21.36
C LEU A 10 -1.80 -0.21 20.12
N ILE A 11 -0.99 0.86 20.10
CA ILE A 11 -1.17 2.03 19.22
C ILE A 11 0.11 2.34 18.41
N GLY A 12 0.98 1.33 18.27
CA GLY A 12 2.36 1.54 17.82
C GLY A 12 2.86 0.46 16.87
N PHE A 13 2.10 0.09 15.84
CA PHE A 13 2.65 -0.64 14.69
C PHE A 13 1.91 -0.24 13.40
N ALA A 14 2.03 1.04 13.04
CA ALA A 14 1.64 1.54 11.72
C ALA A 14 2.82 1.37 10.76
N THR A 15 3.05 0.14 10.30
CA THR A 15 3.82 -0.11 9.08
C THR A 15 3.29 -1.38 8.41
N VAL A 16 2.01 -1.35 8.02
CA VAL A 16 1.60 -2.15 6.88
C VAL A 16 2.09 -1.36 5.66
N LEU A 17 3.26 -1.74 5.17
CA LEU A 17 3.73 -1.37 3.85
C LEU A 17 2.72 -1.97 2.85
N LEU A 18 1.66 -1.23 2.56
CA LEU A 18 0.92 -1.39 1.32
C LEU A 18 1.89 -0.95 0.22
N ILE A 19 2.74 -1.86 -0.24
CA ILE A 19 3.43 -1.72 -1.53
C ILE A 19 2.34 -1.85 -2.60
N GLY A 20 1.58 -0.77 -2.77
CA GLY A 20 0.95 -0.48 -4.04
C GLY A 20 2.08 -0.13 -4.98
N GLY A 21 2.40 -1.05 -5.90
CA GLY A 21 3.24 -0.73 -7.04
C GLY A 21 2.51 0.28 -7.92
N ASP A 22 2.81 1.56 -7.71
CA ASP A 22 2.71 2.57 -8.76
C ASP A 22 3.99 2.47 -9.59
N GLY A 23 3.86 1.82 -10.74
CA GLY A 23 4.81 2.02 -11.82
C GLY A 23 4.57 3.40 -12.41
N ALA A 24 5.47 4.34 -12.15
CA ALA A 24 5.65 5.52 -13.00
C ALA A 24 7.03 6.16 -12.76
N ALA A 25 7.75 6.33 -13.87
CA ALA A 25 8.80 7.32 -14.10
C ALA A 25 10.10 7.22 -13.29
N PHE A 26 11.02 6.45 -13.88
CA PHE A 26 12.42 6.82 -14.01
C PHE A 26 12.51 8.30 -14.45
N ALA A 27 12.95 9.18 -13.55
CA ALA A 27 13.33 10.55 -13.88
C ALA A 27 14.80 10.72 -13.52
N ALA A 28 15.60 10.88 -14.57
CA ALA A 28 17.04 11.08 -14.53
C ALA A 28 17.44 12.27 -13.65
N GLU A 29 18.55 12.12 -12.93
CA GLU A 29 19.32 13.23 -12.36
C GLU A 29 19.70 14.25 -13.43
N PRO A 30 19.60 15.55 -13.12
CA PRO A 30 20.48 16.54 -13.71
C PRO A 30 21.59 16.96 -12.70
N PRO A 31 22.77 17.33 -13.21
CA PRO A 31 24.02 17.39 -12.44
C PRO A 31 24.15 18.64 -11.55
N ALA A 32 25.00 18.47 -10.53
CA ALA A 32 25.54 19.52 -9.67
C ALA A 32 26.53 20.42 -10.42
N ASP A 33 26.31 21.74 -10.41
CA ASP A 33 27.23 22.72 -9.80
C ASP A 33 26.77 24.19 -9.98
N ALA A 34 26.98 24.97 -8.89
CA ALA A 34 27.12 26.43 -8.77
C ALA A 34 25.88 27.33 -9.07
N VAL A 35 25.48 28.34 -8.30
CA VAL A 35 26.22 29.43 -7.61
C VAL A 35 25.39 29.98 -6.42
N ARG A 36 26.10 30.53 -5.43
CA ARG A 36 25.64 31.19 -4.18
C ARG A 36 25.09 32.62 -4.37
N SER A 37 24.54 33.16 -3.27
CA SER A 37 24.18 34.56 -2.96
C SER A 37 22.74 34.93 -3.33
N ASP A 38 21.92 35.58 -2.52
CA ASP A 38 22.10 36.27 -1.22
C ASP A 38 20.72 36.32 -0.53
N SER A 39 20.70 36.42 0.80
CA SER A 39 19.46 36.46 1.60
C SER A 39 18.81 37.84 1.59
N PRO A 40 17.48 37.91 1.83
CA PRO A 40 17.03 38.74 2.96
C PRO A 40 16.02 38.03 3.87
N LYS A 41 16.27 38.11 5.19
CA LYS A 41 15.37 37.77 6.32
C LYS A 41 14.32 38.88 6.52
N PRO A 42 13.36 38.78 7.46
CA PRO A 42 12.59 37.64 7.98
C PRO A 42 11.06 37.90 7.88
N GLY A 43 10.26 36.89 7.58
CA GLY A 43 8.79 37.02 7.60
C GLY A 43 8.15 35.69 7.96
N ASP A 44 7.29 35.73 8.97
CA ASP A 44 6.52 34.63 9.54
C ASP A 44 6.05 33.59 8.50
N LYS A 45 6.66 32.41 8.52
CA LYS A 45 5.96 31.19 8.14
C LYS A 45 5.72 30.40 9.41
N ALA A 46 4.66 30.82 10.10
CA ALA A 46 3.89 29.94 10.94
C ALA A 46 3.73 28.63 10.16
N THR A 47 4.29 27.57 10.71
CA THR A 47 4.13 26.20 10.25
C THR A 47 2.66 25.97 9.97
N ASP A 48 2.33 25.72 8.71
CA ASP A 48 1.06 25.17 8.28
C ASP A 48 0.90 23.84 9.02
N LYS A 49 0.32 23.92 10.23
CA LYS A 49 -0.14 22.77 11.00
C LYS A 49 -1.30 22.22 10.17
N LYS A 50 -0.94 21.39 9.18
CA LYS A 50 -1.83 20.54 8.40
C LYS A 50 -2.91 20.04 9.35
N THR A 51 -4.08 20.67 9.29
CA THR A 51 -5.20 20.41 10.18
C THR A 51 -5.58 18.96 9.96
N ARG A 52 -5.15 18.09 10.88
CA ARG A 52 -5.40 16.66 10.78
C ARG A 52 -6.92 16.51 10.87
N PRO A 53 -7.59 15.95 9.85
CA PRO A 53 -9.04 15.91 9.81
C PRO A 53 -9.57 15.32 11.11
N GLU A 54 -10.49 16.05 11.73
CA GLU A 54 -11.14 15.61 12.95
C GLU A 54 -11.98 14.37 12.66
N LEU A 55 -12.05 13.46 13.64
CA LEU A 55 -12.89 12.27 13.53
C LEU A 55 -14.35 12.69 13.62
N SER A 56 -15.14 12.40 12.60
CA SER A 56 -16.58 12.65 12.63
C SER A 56 -17.31 11.60 13.48
N GLU A 57 -18.54 11.89 13.92
CA GLU A 57 -19.37 10.91 14.62
C GLU A 57 -19.76 9.71 13.74
N SER A 58 -19.89 9.93 12.43
CA SER A 58 -20.09 8.85 11.46
C SER A 58 -18.87 7.95 11.34
N ASP A 59 -17.65 8.50 11.34
CA ASP A 59 -16.42 7.69 11.36
C ASP A 59 -16.34 6.79 12.60
N LEU A 60 -16.74 7.30 13.76
CA LEU A 60 -16.76 6.54 15.01
C LEU A 60 -17.72 5.36 14.92
N THR A 61 -18.94 5.58 14.43
CA THR A 61 -19.96 4.52 14.32
C THR A 61 -19.55 3.44 13.32
N VAL A 62 -19.06 3.81 12.13
CA VAL A 62 -18.54 2.86 11.14
C VAL A 62 -17.39 2.04 11.70
N THR A 63 -16.44 2.70 12.37
CA THR A 63 -15.27 2.01 12.95
C THR A 63 -15.66 1.00 14.02
N MET A 64 -16.59 1.38 14.92
CA MET A 64 -17.08 0.49 15.97
C MET A 64 -17.89 -0.68 15.41
N ALA A 65 -18.70 -0.44 14.37
CA ALA A 65 -19.46 -1.49 13.70
C ALA A 65 -18.53 -2.51 13.04
N PHE A 66 -17.53 -2.04 12.28
CA PHE A 66 -16.52 -2.90 11.64
C PHE A 66 -15.74 -3.74 12.66
N ALA A 67 -15.31 -3.11 13.76
CA ALA A 67 -14.64 -3.82 14.85
C ALA A 67 -15.55 -4.90 15.46
N SER A 68 -16.84 -4.61 15.63
CA SER A 68 -17.81 -5.55 16.21
C SER A 68 -18.09 -6.72 15.28
N GLU A 69 -18.15 -6.49 13.97
CA GLU A 69 -18.40 -7.52 12.97
C GLU A 69 -17.21 -8.47 12.82
N HIS A 70 -15.99 -7.95 12.70
CA HIS A 70 -14.82 -8.76 12.36
C HIS A 70 -13.95 -9.15 13.55
N HIS A 71 -14.01 -8.42 14.67
CA HIS A 71 -13.23 -8.74 15.87
C HIS A 71 -13.92 -8.28 17.17
N PRO A 72 -14.95 -9.00 17.64
CA PRO A 72 -15.78 -8.61 18.78
C PRO A 72 -15.00 -8.29 20.08
N GLU A 73 -13.91 -9.00 20.35
CA GLU A 73 -13.07 -8.71 21.53
C GLU A 73 -12.38 -7.32 21.45
N LEU A 74 -12.08 -6.84 20.25
CA LEU A 74 -11.46 -5.54 20.04
C LEU A 74 -12.48 -4.44 20.29
N ALA A 75 -13.72 -4.62 19.82
CA ALA A 75 -14.82 -3.71 20.12
C ALA A 75 -15.03 -3.57 21.64
N ARG A 76 -15.05 -4.69 22.39
CA ARG A 76 -15.13 -4.66 23.86
C ARG A 76 -13.95 -3.93 24.51
N LEU A 77 -12.74 -4.11 23.98
CA LEU A 77 -11.56 -3.40 24.46
C LEU A 77 -11.68 -1.88 24.22
N LEU A 78 -12.15 -1.47 23.04
CA LEU A 78 -12.39 -0.07 22.69
C LEU A 78 -13.47 0.56 23.58
N GLU A 79 -14.55 -0.15 23.90
CA GLU A 79 -15.57 0.32 24.83
C GLU A 79 -15.02 0.54 26.25
N HIS A 80 -14.18 -0.38 26.73
CA HIS A 80 -13.51 -0.21 28.02
C HIS A 80 -12.54 0.98 28.00
N LEU A 81 -11.83 1.16 26.89
CA LEU A 81 -10.92 2.28 26.67
C LEU A 81 -11.67 3.61 26.65
N LYS A 82 -12.86 3.67 26.04
CA LYS A 82 -13.73 4.85 26.02
C LYS A 82 -14.07 5.35 27.44
N LYS A 83 -14.34 4.42 28.37
CA LYS A 83 -14.69 4.75 29.77
C LYS A 83 -13.48 5.13 30.61
N SER A 84 -12.36 4.42 30.44
CA SER A 84 -11.20 4.55 31.32
C SER A 84 -10.19 5.61 30.84
N ARG A 85 -10.01 5.76 29.52
CA ARG A 85 -9.00 6.63 28.89
C ARG A 85 -9.53 7.20 27.56
N PRO A 86 -10.39 8.23 27.60
CA PRO A 86 -11.03 8.78 26.41
C PRO A 86 -10.05 9.26 25.33
N SER A 87 -8.92 9.86 25.72
CA SER A 87 -7.89 10.32 24.78
C SER A 87 -7.27 9.18 23.97
N GLU A 88 -6.92 8.07 24.63
CA GLU A 88 -6.38 6.88 23.98
C GLU A 88 -7.44 6.19 23.11
N PHE A 89 -8.71 6.24 23.53
CA PHE A 89 -9.83 5.79 22.70
C PHE A 89 -9.92 6.54 21.38
N HIS A 90 -9.96 7.88 21.41
CA HIS A 90 -10.00 8.67 20.18
C HIS A 90 -8.78 8.41 19.28
N ARG A 91 -7.60 8.20 19.88
CA ARG A 91 -6.40 7.86 19.13
C ARG A 91 -6.51 6.48 18.46
N ALA A 92 -6.94 5.47 19.20
CA ALA A 92 -7.08 4.10 18.70
C ALA A 92 -8.13 4.01 17.59
N VAL A 93 -9.29 4.65 17.78
CA VAL A 93 -10.34 4.69 16.76
C VAL A 93 -9.87 5.44 15.50
N ARG A 94 -9.05 6.49 15.64
CA ARG A 94 -8.48 7.19 14.48
C ARG A 94 -7.59 6.29 13.65
N GLU A 95 -6.68 5.56 14.30
CA GLU A 95 -5.78 4.63 13.61
C GLU A 95 -6.58 3.51 12.95
N LEU A 96 -7.59 2.97 13.66
CA LEU A 96 -8.43 1.92 13.13
C LEU A 96 -9.26 2.39 11.92
N ASN A 97 -9.85 3.58 11.98
CA ASN A 97 -10.59 4.15 10.85
C ASN A 97 -9.70 4.27 9.59
N GLN A 98 -8.44 4.69 9.75
CA GLN A 98 -7.49 4.76 8.63
C GLN A 98 -7.22 3.38 8.01
N GLN A 99 -7.11 2.33 8.84
CA GLN A 99 -6.93 0.96 8.35
C GLN A 99 -8.18 0.45 7.62
N ILE A 100 -9.37 0.72 8.17
CA ILE A 100 -10.64 0.34 7.55
C ILE A 100 -10.82 1.04 6.20
N GLN A 101 -10.58 2.34 6.12
CA GLN A 101 -10.65 3.07 4.85
C GLN A 101 -9.68 2.53 3.80
N ALA A 102 -8.48 2.09 4.21
CA ALA A 102 -7.54 1.45 3.30
C ALA A 102 -8.04 0.08 2.81
N LEU A 103 -8.64 -0.71 3.70
CA LEU A 103 -9.28 -1.98 3.36
C LEU A 103 -10.47 -1.79 2.40
N GLU A 104 -11.32 -0.81 2.65
CA GLU A 104 -12.48 -0.50 1.81
C GLU A 104 -12.06 -0.07 0.39
N LYS A 105 -11.06 0.82 0.29
CA LYS A 105 -10.47 1.18 -1.02
C LYS A 105 -9.87 -0.03 -1.74
N LEU A 106 -9.27 -0.96 -0.99
CA LEU A 106 -8.74 -2.20 -1.55
C LEU A 106 -9.87 -3.13 -2.03
N ARG A 107 -10.99 -3.18 -1.32
CA ARG A 107 -12.19 -3.93 -1.71
C ARG A 107 -12.70 -3.50 -3.08
N GLU A 108 -12.78 -2.19 -3.32
CA GLU A 108 -13.22 -1.63 -4.59
C GLU A 108 -12.24 -1.92 -5.74
N ARG A 109 -10.93 -1.77 -5.49
CA ARG A 109 -9.90 -1.88 -6.54
C ARG A 109 -9.49 -3.32 -6.85
N ASN A 110 -9.46 -4.19 -5.83
CA ASN A 110 -9.00 -5.56 -5.95
C ASN A 110 -9.68 -6.46 -4.90
N PRO A 111 -10.88 -6.98 -5.20
CA PRO A 111 -11.63 -7.85 -4.29
C PRO A 111 -10.86 -9.12 -3.88
N ALA A 112 -10.04 -9.67 -4.77
CA ALA A 112 -9.24 -10.86 -4.48
C ALA A 112 -8.18 -10.59 -3.39
N ARG A 113 -7.54 -9.41 -3.43
CA ARG A 113 -6.59 -9.00 -2.37
C ARG A 113 -7.27 -8.57 -1.08
N TYR A 114 -8.49 -8.06 -1.15
CA TYR A 114 -9.24 -7.64 0.04
C TYR A 114 -9.44 -8.78 1.04
N ALA A 115 -9.86 -9.95 0.58
CA ALA A 115 -10.06 -11.11 1.47
C ALA A 115 -8.79 -11.46 2.25
N HIS A 116 -7.63 -11.52 1.57
CA HIS A 116 -6.35 -11.79 2.23
C HIS A 116 -5.96 -10.70 3.24
N GLN A 117 -6.14 -9.44 2.86
CA GLN A 117 -5.78 -8.30 3.72
C GLN A 117 -6.70 -8.20 4.94
N LEU A 118 -7.99 -8.56 4.80
CA LEU A 118 -8.94 -8.61 5.90
C LEU A 118 -8.55 -9.69 6.92
N GLU A 119 -8.18 -10.89 6.45
CA GLU A 119 -7.70 -11.96 7.34
C GLU A 119 -6.41 -11.55 8.06
N LEU A 120 -5.48 -10.88 7.37
CA LEU A 120 -4.26 -10.37 7.98
C LEU A 120 -4.58 -9.32 9.06
N TRP A 121 -5.56 -8.44 8.80
CA TRP A 121 -6.02 -7.45 9.77
C TRP A 121 -6.68 -8.10 11.00
N LYS A 122 -7.47 -9.17 10.82
CA LYS A 122 -8.06 -9.94 11.94
C LYS A 122 -6.98 -10.57 12.81
N ASN A 123 -6.01 -11.21 12.18
CA ASN A 123 -4.87 -11.81 12.89
C ASN A 123 -4.06 -10.75 13.67
N ASP A 124 -3.73 -9.62 13.04
CA ASP A 124 -3.04 -8.50 13.70
C ASP A 124 -3.85 -7.93 14.88
N SER A 125 -5.18 -7.85 14.74
CA SER A 125 -6.09 -7.40 15.81
C SER A 125 -6.10 -8.37 16.99
N GLN A 126 -6.12 -9.68 16.74
CA GLN A 126 -6.08 -10.69 17.80
C GLN A 126 -4.75 -10.66 18.53
N ILE A 127 -3.62 -10.54 17.82
CA ILE A 127 -2.30 -10.37 18.43
C ILE A 127 -2.29 -9.16 19.37
N ARG A 128 -2.82 -8.00 18.93
CA ARG A 128 -2.88 -6.79 19.78
C ARG A 128 -3.67 -7.02 21.06
N VAL A 129 -4.82 -7.70 20.97
CA VAL A 129 -5.66 -8.01 22.14
C VAL A 129 -4.94 -8.98 23.08
N LEU A 130 -4.35 -10.05 22.57
CA LEU A 130 -3.64 -11.03 23.39
C LEU A 130 -2.40 -10.43 24.04
N VAL A 131 -1.62 -9.62 23.33
CA VAL A 131 -0.47 -8.91 23.90
C VAL A 131 -0.91 -7.96 25.03
N ALA A 132 -2.05 -7.28 24.87
CA ALA A 132 -2.60 -6.46 25.94
C ALA A 132 -3.01 -7.29 27.17
N LYS A 133 -3.58 -8.49 26.98
CA LYS A 133 -3.89 -9.44 28.07
C LYS A 133 -2.58 -9.94 28.73
N TRP A 134 -1.64 -10.45 27.94
CA TRP A 134 -0.35 -10.98 28.37
C TRP A 134 0.47 -9.94 29.14
N SER A 135 0.44 -8.67 28.73
CA SER A 135 1.17 -7.60 29.43
C SER A 135 0.74 -7.40 30.89
N ARG A 136 -0.45 -7.89 31.27
CA ARG A 136 -0.99 -7.82 32.64
C ARG A 136 -0.81 -9.10 33.43
N SER A 137 -0.93 -10.26 32.78
CA SER A 137 -0.85 -11.57 33.45
C SER A 137 0.52 -12.24 33.36
N GLN A 138 1.29 -11.96 32.31
CA GLN A 138 2.51 -12.69 31.93
C GLN A 138 2.29 -14.21 31.86
N ASP A 139 1.11 -14.61 31.41
CA ASP A 139 0.71 -16.02 31.33
C ASP A 139 1.37 -16.70 30.11
N ASP A 140 2.09 -17.80 30.36
CA ASP A 140 2.77 -18.60 29.33
C ASP A 140 1.80 -19.11 28.26
N ALA A 141 0.54 -19.41 28.61
CA ALA A 141 -0.46 -19.87 27.65
C ALA A 141 -0.78 -18.79 26.61
N LEU A 142 -0.93 -17.54 27.05
CA LEU A 142 -1.12 -16.39 26.16
C LEU A 142 0.12 -16.14 25.30
N GLU A 143 1.32 -16.34 25.85
CA GLU A 143 2.55 -16.21 25.08
C GLU A 143 2.60 -17.22 23.91
N GLN A 144 2.26 -18.48 24.18
CA GLN A 144 2.22 -19.52 23.14
C GLN A 144 1.18 -19.19 22.06
N GLU A 145 0.00 -18.70 22.45
CA GLU A 145 -1.03 -18.27 21.49
C GLU A 145 -0.54 -17.10 20.63
N ILE A 146 0.12 -16.10 21.22
CA ILE A 146 0.72 -14.98 20.48
C ILE A 146 1.78 -15.47 19.49
N ARG A 147 2.66 -16.39 19.90
CA ARG A 147 3.68 -16.98 19.01
C ARG A 147 3.04 -17.72 17.83
N GLY A 148 1.97 -18.47 18.07
CA GLY A 148 1.19 -19.13 17.02
C GLY A 148 0.61 -18.15 16.01
N LEU A 149 -0.01 -17.07 16.48
CA LEU A 149 -0.55 -16.03 15.60
C LEU A 149 0.55 -15.28 14.84
N LEU A 150 1.70 -15.01 15.45
CA LEU A 150 2.85 -14.41 14.76
C LEU A 150 3.39 -15.30 13.64
N GLN A 151 3.41 -16.62 13.85
CA GLN A 151 3.75 -17.57 12.81
C GLN A 151 2.71 -17.54 11.68
N GLN A 152 1.41 -17.59 12.00
CA GLN A 152 0.34 -17.47 11.00
C GLN A 152 0.46 -16.18 10.19
N ARG A 153 0.72 -15.04 10.84
CA ARG A 153 0.94 -13.75 10.19
C ARG A 153 2.08 -13.80 9.18
N ARG A 154 3.21 -14.40 9.59
CA ARG A 154 4.39 -14.57 8.73
C ARG A 154 4.04 -15.42 7.51
N ASP A 155 3.36 -16.53 7.73
CA ASP A 155 3.02 -17.49 6.68
C ASP A 155 2.03 -16.88 5.68
N MET A 156 1.06 -16.09 6.15
CA MET A 156 0.15 -15.31 5.29
C MET A 156 0.90 -14.30 4.42
N LYS A 157 1.81 -13.51 5.00
CA LYS A 157 2.65 -12.57 4.24
C LYS A 157 3.52 -13.27 3.21
N LEU A 158 4.09 -14.41 3.57
CA LEU A 158 4.91 -15.22 2.66
C LEU A 158 4.07 -15.76 1.50
N ALA A 159 2.86 -16.25 1.75
CA ALA A 159 1.95 -16.69 0.71
C ALA A 159 1.60 -15.56 -0.27
N GLN A 160 1.31 -14.36 0.25
CA GLN A 160 1.04 -13.18 -0.57
C GLN A 160 2.23 -12.79 -1.45
N LEU A 161 3.43 -12.74 -0.86
CA LEU A 161 4.65 -12.40 -1.61
C LEU A 161 4.97 -13.43 -2.69
N LYS A 162 4.72 -14.72 -2.45
CA LYS A 162 4.88 -15.78 -3.47
C LYS A 162 3.88 -15.61 -4.62
N ALA A 163 2.62 -15.31 -4.32
CA ALA A 163 1.61 -15.05 -5.36
C ALA A 163 1.98 -13.82 -6.19
N ASP A 164 2.49 -12.77 -5.54
CA ASP A 164 2.94 -11.55 -6.22
C ASP A 164 4.19 -11.79 -7.08
N GLN A 165 5.16 -12.56 -6.57
CA GLN A 165 6.33 -13.00 -7.31
C GLN A 165 5.92 -13.73 -8.59
N GLN A 166 5.02 -14.72 -8.48
CA GLN A 166 4.55 -15.49 -9.63
C GLN A 166 3.92 -14.58 -10.69
N ARG A 167 3.01 -13.69 -10.29
CA ARG A 167 2.35 -12.75 -11.20
C ARG A 167 3.36 -11.84 -11.90
N LEU A 168 4.35 -11.31 -11.18
CA LEU A 168 5.38 -10.44 -11.75
C LEU A 168 6.27 -11.19 -12.73
N THR A 169 6.62 -12.44 -12.44
CA THR A 169 7.37 -13.30 -13.36
C THR A 169 6.58 -13.56 -14.65
N GLU A 170 5.27 -13.81 -14.57
CA GLU A 170 4.42 -13.97 -15.75
C GLU A 170 4.34 -12.67 -16.59
N GLN A 171 4.30 -11.52 -15.93
CA GLN A 171 4.33 -10.22 -16.61
C GLN A 171 5.69 -9.96 -17.29
N MET A 172 6.78 -10.30 -16.61
CA MET A 172 8.15 -10.21 -17.15
C MET A 172 8.29 -11.05 -18.41
N GLN A 173 7.85 -12.31 -18.40
CA GLN A 173 7.90 -13.19 -19.58
C GLN A 173 7.08 -12.65 -20.76
N LYS A 174 5.94 -11.99 -20.50
CA LYS A 174 5.15 -11.35 -21.56
C LYS A 174 5.90 -10.17 -22.17
N LEU A 175 6.54 -9.34 -21.35
CA LEU A 175 7.36 -8.21 -21.82
C LEU A 175 8.57 -8.70 -22.62
N GLU A 176 9.26 -9.74 -22.15
CA GLU A 176 10.38 -10.36 -22.88
C GLU A 176 9.95 -10.85 -24.27
N LYS A 177 8.78 -11.50 -24.38
CA LYS A 177 8.21 -11.90 -25.67
C LYS A 177 7.89 -10.72 -26.57
N GLN A 178 7.39 -9.61 -26.01
CA GLN A 178 7.16 -8.39 -26.77
C GLN A 178 8.48 -7.82 -27.30
N ILE A 179 9.49 -7.69 -26.44
CA ILE A 179 10.84 -7.21 -26.83
C ILE A 179 11.41 -8.06 -27.97
N ALA A 180 11.37 -9.39 -27.85
CA ALA A 180 11.88 -10.29 -28.89
C ALA A 180 11.09 -10.20 -30.21
N THR A 181 9.80 -9.89 -30.15
CA THR A 181 8.99 -9.70 -31.37
C THR A 181 9.35 -8.39 -32.08
N LEU A 182 9.64 -7.34 -31.30
CA LEU A 182 10.00 -6.01 -31.81
C LEU A 182 11.43 -5.98 -32.39
N SER A 183 12.37 -6.82 -31.91
CA SER A 183 13.79 -6.64 -32.23
C SER A 183 14.20 -6.98 -33.66
N ASP A 184 13.71 -8.08 -34.25
CA ASP A 184 14.24 -8.54 -35.56
C ASP A 184 13.18 -8.61 -36.66
N SER A 185 11.95 -9.01 -36.33
CA SER A 185 10.93 -9.25 -37.35
C SER A 185 10.20 -8.00 -37.81
N GLN A 186 10.20 -6.93 -37.02
CA GLN A 186 9.50 -5.69 -37.34
C GLN A 186 10.36 -4.73 -38.14
N LEU A 187 11.65 -4.63 -37.82
CA LEU A 187 12.58 -3.76 -38.54
C LEU A 187 12.63 -4.12 -40.04
N GLU A 188 12.71 -5.41 -40.36
CA GLU A 188 12.72 -5.89 -41.75
C GLU A 188 11.37 -5.65 -42.46
N ARG A 189 10.26 -5.81 -41.75
CA ARG A 189 8.91 -5.55 -42.29
C ARG A 189 8.67 -4.06 -42.54
N GLU A 190 9.11 -3.21 -41.62
CA GLU A 190 9.04 -1.75 -41.78
C GLU A 190 9.91 -1.30 -42.96
N TRP A 191 11.13 -1.84 -43.06
CA TRP A 191 12.01 -1.59 -44.19
C TRP A 191 11.39 -2.01 -45.52
N GLU A 192 10.85 -3.22 -45.62
CA GLU A 192 10.16 -3.69 -46.84
C GLU A 192 8.98 -2.80 -47.23
N GLN A 193 8.18 -2.35 -46.27
CA GLN A 193 7.02 -1.48 -46.53
C GLN A 193 7.46 -0.11 -47.04
N LEU A 194 8.51 0.47 -46.46
CA LEU A 194 9.11 1.72 -46.91
C LEU A 194 9.73 1.58 -48.31
N ALA A 195 10.46 0.49 -48.56
CA ALA A 195 11.05 0.18 -49.86
C ALA A 195 9.99 -0.03 -50.96
N LYS A 196 8.88 -0.74 -50.65
CA LYS A 196 7.74 -0.92 -51.58
C LYS A 196 7.07 0.42 -51.90
N ARG A 197 6.84 1.29 -50.91
CA ARG A 197 6.24 2.62 -51.11
C ARG A 197 7.10 3.53 -51.99
N THR A 198 8.41 3.58 -51.73
CA THR A 198 9.34 4.41 -52.50
C THR A 198 9.46 3.93 -53.96
N ASN A 199 9.53 2.61 -54.19
CA ASN A 199 9.57 2.05 -55.54
C ASN A 199 8.25 2.26 -56.31
N ALA A 200 7.09 2.16 -55.66
CA ALA A 200 5.80 2.45 -56.29
C ALA A 200 5.67 3.92 -56.70
N SER A 201 6.14 4.86 -55.86
CA SER A 201 6.17 6.29 -56.16
C SER A 201 7.07 6.61 -57.37
N ARG A 202 8.28 6.03 -57.44
CA ARG A 202 9.18 6.20 -58.60
C ARG A 202 8.56 5.70 -59.91
N LYS A 203 7.89 4.54 -59.87
CA LYS A 203 7.26 3.93 -61.04
C LYS A 203 6.06 4.73 -61.56
N ALA A 204 5.32 5.41 -60.68
CA ALA A 204 4.24 6.31 -61.05
C ALA A 204 4.75 7.62 -61.70
N GLY A 205 5.85 8.19 -61.19
CA GLY A 205 6.47 9.39 -61.79
C GLY A 205 7.04 9.17 -63.19
N SER A 206 7.62 7.99 -63.46
CA SER A 206 8.18 7.64 -64.77
C SER A 206 7.12 7.41 -65.86
N LYS A 207 5.89 7.03 -65.51
CA LYS A 207 4.78 6.86 -66.47
C LYS A 207 4.16 8.17 -66.92
N ASN A 208 4.19 9.21 -66.08
CA ASN A 208 3.63 10.52 -66.41
C ASN A 208 4.57 11.42 -67.21
N SER A 209 5.87 11.10 -67.32
CA SER A 209 6.85 11.89 -68.08
C SER A 209 7.04 11.41 -69.52
N SER A 210 6.31 10.38 -69.96
CA SER A 210 6.49 9.74 -71.28
C SER A 210 5.27 9.87 -72.18
N ASN A 211 4.45 10.90 -71.97
CA ASN A 211 3.27 11.23 -72.78
C ASN A 211 3.33 12.70 -73.21
#